data_AF-A0A918I4J7-F1
#
_entry.id   AF-A0A918I4J7-F1
#
_cell.length_a   1.000
_cell.length_b   1.000
_cell.length_c   1.000
_cell.angle_alpha   90.00
_cell.angle_beta   90.00
_cell.angle_gamma   90.00
#
_symmetry.space_group_name_H-M   'P 1'
#
loop_
_entity.id
_entity.type
_entity.pdbx_description
1 polymer ?
#
loop_
_entity_poly.entity_id
_entity_poly.type
_entity_poly.pdbx_seq_one_letter_code
_entity_poly.pdbx_strand_id
1 'polypeptide(L)'
;MSEREERPLLFLDVDGPLLPFGDGPQREPSGTATDSHLTRLDPHLGPRLTALPCELVWATTWEEAANTDIAPRLGLPPLPVVHWPEPSDAQEREDKWFGLHWKTRTLAAWADGRPFIWVDDEITDADQDWVSTHHPTPALLHRIASSRGLTNEDFAVLVQWLRAA
;
A
#
# COMPACT_ATOMS: atom_id res chain seq x y z
N MET A 1 20.28 8.70 -15.51
CA MET A 1 19.03 8.14 -14.98
C MET A 1 19.42 6.81 -14.38
N SER A 2 19.24 6.67 -13.07
CA SER A 2 19.67 5.45 -12.36
C SER A 2 18.62 4.36 -12.58
N GLU A 3 19.01 3.08 -12.68
CA GLU A 3 18.06 1.94 -12.83
C GLU A 3 16.98 1.86 -11.72
N ARG A 4 17.14 2.64 -10.65
CA ARG A 4 16.14 2.84 -9.58
C ARG A 4 15.01 3.79 -9.99
N GLU A 5 15.32 4.88 -10.69
CA GLU A 5 14.33 5.90 -11.10
C GLU A 5 13.34 5.37 -12.16
N GLU A 6 13.66 4.26 -12.82
CA GLU A 6 12.82 3.62 -13.85
C GLU A 6 11.96 2.46 -13.30
N ARG A 7 12.21 1.98 -12.08
CA ARG A 7 11.44 0.86 -11.53
C ARG A 7 10.02 1.28 -11.17
N PRO A 8 9.02 0.39 -11.33
CA PRO A 8 7.69 0.66 -10.81
C PRO A 8 7.72 0.88 -9.30
N LEU A 9 6.82 1.72 -8.83
CA LEU A 9 6.57 1.96 -7.40
C LEU A 9 5.54 0.95 -6.88
N LEU A 10 5.61 0.61 -5.61
CA LEU A 10 4.55 -0.10 -4.89
C LEU A 10 4.23 0.67 -3.62
N PHE A 11 3.10 1.36 -3.65
CA PHE A 11 2.50 2.03 -2.50
C PHE A 11 1.78 1.00 -1.64
N LEU A 12 2.23 0.86 -0.40
CA LEU A 12 1.78 -0.19 0.52
C LEU A 12 1.10 0.43 1.73
N ASP A 13 -0.19 0.13 1.90
CA ASP A 13 -0.87 0.37 3.16
C ASP A 13 -0.57 -0.74 4.20
N VAL A 14 -0.79 -0.45 5.47
CA VAL A 14 -0.54 -1.35 6.60
C VAL A 14 -1.82 -2.06 7.03
N ASP A 15 -2.89 -1.31 7.32
CA ASP A 15 -4.09 -1.84 7.93
C ASP A 15 -4.97 -2.48 6.85
N GLY A 16 -5.29 -3.77 7.01
CA GLY A 16 -5.87 -4.55 5.91
C GLY A 16 -4.81 -5.38 5.19
N PRO A 17 -3.91 -4.82 4.34
CA PRO A 17 -2.92 -5.60 3.60
C PRO A 17 -1.91 -6.37 4.44
N LEU A 18 -1.30 -5.73 5.44
CA LEU A 18 -0.26 -6.32 6.29
C LEU A 18 -0.81 -6.74 7.65
N LEU A 19 -1.73 -5.94 8.19
CA LEU A 19 -2.45 -6.18 9.43
C LEU A 19 -3.93 -6.40 9.14
N PRO A 20 -4.34 -7.62 8.74
CA PRO A 20 -5.73 -7.89 8.40
C PRO A 20 -6.66 -7.67 9.59
N PHE A 21 -7.87 -7.15 9.36
CA PHE A 21 -8.86 -6.97 10.40
C PHE A 21 -9.57 -8.27 10.77
N GLY A 22 -9.93 -8.42 12.05
CA GLY A 22 -10.66 -9.57 12.56
C GLY A 22 -9.81 -10.55 13.35
N ASP A 23 -10.48 -11.54 13.93
CA ASP A 23 -9.87 -12.50 14.85
C ASP A 23 -9.16 -13.61 14.06
N GLY A 24 -7.89 -13.39 13.71
CA GLY A 24 -6.99 -14.48 13.36
C GLY A 24 -6.89 -15.51 14.51
N PRO A 25 -6.33 -16.72 14.29
CA PRO A 25 -6.26 -17.75 15.33
C PRO A 25 -5.63 -17.16 16.59
N GLN A 26 -6.41 -17.16 17.67
CA GLN A 26 -6.13 -16.53 18.95
C GLN A 26 -4.82 -17.09 19.51
N ARG A 27 -3.70 -16.40 19.25
CA ARG A 27 -2.47 -16.60 20.02
C ARG A 27 -2.63 -15.80 21.30
N GLU A 28 -2.56 -16.50 22.43
CA GLU A 28 -2.64 -15.95 23.78
C GLU A 28 -1.84 -14.63 23.89
N PRO A 29 -2.49 -13.50 24.23
CA PRO A 29 -1.82 -12.21 24.22
C PRO A 29 -0.89 -12.10 25.44
N SER A 30 0.41 -12.17 25.19
CA SER A 30 1.44 -11.74 26.15
C SER A 30 1.99 -10.39 25.68
N GLY A 31 1.31 -9.30 26.04
CA GLY A 31 1.72 -7.94 25.65
C GLY A 31 0.67 -6.88 25.93
N THR A 32 1.02 -5.61 25.71
CA THR A 32 0.03 -4.52 25.70
C THR A 32 -0.94 -4.70 24.53
N ALA A 33 -2.11 -4.04 24.55
CA ALA A 33 -3.10 -4.18 23.46
C ALA A 33 -2.51 -3.85 22.07
N THR A 34 -1.60 -2.87 21.99
CA THR A 34 -0.88 -2.50 20.77
C THR A 34 0.12 -3.58 20.33
N ASP A 35 0.90 -4.14 21.28
CA ASP A 35 1.80 -5.25 20.98
C ASP A 35 1.03 -6.48 20.48
N SER A 36 -0.13 -6.75 21.09
CA SER A 36 -1.01 -7.86 20.71
C SER A 36 -1.50 -7.72 19.26
N HIS A 37 -1.78 -6.52 18.78
CA HIS A 37 -2.16 -6.30 17.38
C HIS A 37 -0.99 -6.61 16.43
N LEU A 38 0.20 -6.10 16.74
CA LEU A 38 1.38 -6.29 15.90
C LEU A 38 1.86 -7.74 15.84
N THR A 39 1.51 -8.59 16.82
CA THR A 39 1.80 -10.04 16.73
C THR A 39 1.07 -10.77 15.61
N ARG A 40 0.03 -10.15 15.02
CA ARG A 40 -0.72 -10.72 13.88
C ARG A 40 -0.01 -10.56 12.54
N LEU A 41 1.04 -9.73 12.48
CA LEU A 41 1.84 -9.52 11.27
C LEU A 41 2.56 -10.80 10.87
N ASP A 42 2.38 -11.25 9.61
CA ASP A 42 3.09 -12.42 9.09
C ASP A 42 4.50 -12.02 8.64
N PRO A 43 5.58 -12.48 9.33
CA PRO A 43 6.95 -12.13 8.96
C PRO A 43 7.36 -12.67 7.58
N HIS A 44 6.66 -13.66 7.03
CA HIS A 44 6.96 -14.18 5.69
C HIS A 44 6.60 -13.19 4.57
N LEU A 45 5.79 -12.16 4.85
CA LEU A 45 5.49 -11.11 3.88
C LEU A 45 6.72 -10.29 3.49
N GLY A 46 7.64 -10.04 4.43
CA GLY A 46 8.82 -9.20 4.19
C GLY A 46 9.76 -9.70 3.08
N PRO A 47 10.23 -10.97 3.15
CA PRO A 47 11.03 -11.55 2.06
C PRO A 47 10.30 -11.56 0.72
N ARG A 48 8.97 -11.72 0.72
CA ARG A 48 8.18 -11.73 -0.51
C ARG A 48 8.05 -10.34 -1.12
N LEU A 49 7.79 -9.31 -0.29
CA LEU A 49 7.77 -7.92 -0.70
C LEU A 49 9.13 -7.48 -1.25
N THR A 50 10.21 -7.85 -0.56
CA THR A 50 11.59 -7.54 -0.99
C THR A 50 11.98 -8.20 -2.33
N ALA A 51 11.36 -9.34 -2.65
CA ALA A 51 11.63 -10.05 -3.90
C ALA A 51 10.92 -9.45 -5.13
N LEU A 52 9.97 -8.52 -4.94
CA LEU A 52 9.30 -7.84 -6.04
C LEU A 52 10.29 -6.88 -6.74
N PRO A 53 10.33 -6.84 -8.09
CA PRO A 53 11.24 -5.97 -8.84
C PRO A 53 10.72 -4.51 -8.89
N CYS A 54 10.32 -3.95 -7.75
CA CYS A 54 9.77 -2.61 -7.61
C CYS A 54 10.42 -1.88 -6.42
N GLU A 55 10.09 -0.59 -6.26
CA GLU A 55 10.45 0.19 -5.08
C GLU A 55 9.24 0.29 -4.15
N LEU A 56 9.38 -0.23 -2.92
CA LEU A 56 8.32 -0.17 -1.91
C LEU A 56 8.28 1.22 -1.27
N VAL A 57 7.08 1.74 -1.06
CA VAL A 57 6.81 3.04 -0.43
C VAL A 57 5.65 2.88 0.55
N TRP A 58 5.78 3.39 1.77
CA TRP A 58 4.69 3.40 2.73
C TRP A 58 3.60 4.40 2.31
N ALA A 59 2.38 3.90 2.12
CA ALA A 59 1.19 4.67 1.77
C ALA A 59 0.10 4.45 2.82
N THR A 60 0.44 4.74 4.07
CA THR A 60 -0.38 4.46 5.24
C THR A 60 -0.50 5.66 6.19
N THR A 61 -1.54 5.67 7.02
CA THR A 61 -1.75 6.62 8.12
C THR A 61 -0.75 6.44 9.26
N TRP A 62 -0.03 5.32 9.31
CA TRP A 62 1.08 5.12 10.25
C TRP A 62 2.27 6.04 9.95
N GLU A 63 2.39 6.51 8.69
CA GLU A 63 3.51 7.35 8.24
C GLU A 63 4.88 6.78 8.69
N GLU A 64 5.71 7.58 9.35
CA GLU A 64 7.03 7.17 9.85
C GLU A 64 6.97 6.10 10.95
N ALA A 65 5.84 5.94 11.63
CA ALA A 65 5.66 4.85 12.58
C ALA A 65 5.73 3.49 11.88
N ALA A 66 5.39 3.40 10.58
CA ALA A 66 5.57 2.16 9.81
C ALA A 66 7.05 1.72 9.74
N ASN A 67 7.99 2.66 9.64
CA ASN A 67 9.43 2.36 9.67
C ASN A 67 9.92 1.95 11.06
N THR A 68 9.26 2.41 12.12
CA THR A 68 9.64 2.09 13.51
C THR A 68 9.04 0.78 13.98
N ASP A 69 7.79 0.51 13.61
CA ASP A 69 6.99 -0.58 14.16
C ASP A 69 6.77 -1.73 13.16
N ILE A 70 6.54 -1.45 11.88
CA ILE A 70 6.18 -2.48 10.89
C ILE A 70 7.43 -3.04 10.20
N ALA A 71 8.29 -2.17 9.66
CA ALA A 71 9.45 -2.58 8.87
C ALA A 71 10.38 -3.58 9.59
N PRO A 72 10.76 -3.38 10.88
CA PRO A 72 11.66 -4.32 11.57
C PRO A 72 11.05 -5.71 11.76
N ARG A 73 9.73 -5.80 11.92
CA ARG A 73 9.01 -7.07 12.13
C ARG A 73 8.88 -7.87 10.83
N LEU A 74 8.91 -7.19 9.68
CA LEU A 74 8.99 -7.80 8.35
C LEU A 74 10.45 -8.00 7.88
N GLY A 75 11.45 -7.49 8.61
CA GLY A 75 12.83 -7.48 8.13
C GLY A 75 13.04 -6.60 6.90
N LEU A 76 12.18 -5.60 6.68
CA LEU A 76 12.32 -4.60 5.63
C LEU A 76 13.32 -3.51 6.08
N PRO A 77 14.10 -2.94 5.14
CA PRO A 77 14.79 -1.69 5.43
C PRO A 77 13.77 -0.56 5.62
N PRO A 78 14.18 0.60 6.18
CA PRO A 78 13.34 1.79 6.14
C PRO A 78 12.93 2.12 4.70
N LEU A 79 11.65 2.38 4.48
CA LEU A 79 11.08 2.72 3.19
C LEU A 79 10.75 4.22 3.12
N PRO A 80 10.74 4.82 1.92
CA PRO A 80 10.14 6.14 1.72
C PRO A 80 8.69 6.16 2.20
N VAL A 81 8.24 7.31 2.74
CA VAL A 81 6.89 7.49 3.28
C VAL A 81 6.17 8.56 2.46
N VAL A 82 4.94 8.27 2.06
CA VAL A 82 4.06 9.29 1.48
C VAL A 82 3.58 10.20 2.61
N HIS A 83 3.86 11.49 2.49
CA HIS A 83 3.29 12.50 3.37
C HIS A 83 1.98 13.03 2.77
N TRP A 84 0.95 13.11 3.61
CA TRP A 84 -0.39 13.47 3.19
C TRP A 84 -0.60 14.98 3.34
N PRO A 85 -0.69 15.76 2.25
CA PRO A 85 -0.98 17.18 2.35
C PRO A 85 -2.41 17.38 2.85
N GLU A 86 -2.63 18.47 3.59
CA GLU A 86 -3.99 18.88 3.94
C GLU A 86 -4.76 19.25 2.66
N PRO A 87 -5.91 18.61 2.39
CA PRO A 87 -6.63 18.85 1.16
C PRO A 87 -7.25 20.25 1.16
N SER A 88 -7.21 20.92 0.02
CA SER A 88 -8.00 22.13 -0.16
C SER A 88 -9.49 21.80 -0.28
N ASP A 89 -10.34 22.74 0.10
CA ASP A 89 -11.79 22.73 -0.14
C ASP A 89 -12.21 22.29 -1.55
N ALA A 90 -11.43 22.70 -2.57
CA ALA A 90 -11.70 22.34 -3.95
C ALA A 90 -11.40 20.86 -4.22
N GLN A 91 -10.28 20.35 -3.70
CA GLN A 91 -9.90 18.94 -3.81
C GLN A 91 -10.91 18.05 -3.09
N GLU A 92 -11.31 18.40 -1.86
CA GLU A 92 -12.30 17.60 -1.14
C GLU A 92 -13.64 17.52 -1.87
N ARG A 93 -14.10 18.62 -2.49
CA ARG A 93 -15.35 18.64 -3.25
C ARG A 93 -15.25 17.77 -4.50
N GLU A 94 -14.10 17.81 -5.17
CA GLU A 94 -13.83 17.00 -6.35
C GLU A 94 -13.75 15.51 -5.99
N ASP A 95 -13.04 15.16 -4.92
CA ASP A 95 -12.93 13.78 -4.45
C ASP A 95 -14.31 13.23 -4.07
N LYS A 96 -15.14 14.03 -3.40
CA LYS A 96 -16.55 13.69 -3.13
C LYS A 96 -17.39 13.57 -4.40
N TRP A 97 -17.14 14.39 -5.42
CA TRP A 97 -17.86 14.37 -6.68
C TRP A 97 -17.59 13.10 -7.48
N PHE A 98 -16.32 12.68 -7.53
CA PHE A 98 -15.89 11.46 -8.22
C PHE A 98 -15.99 10.20 -7.35
N GLY A 99 -16.22 10.35 -6.03
CA GLY A 99 -16.24 9.24 -5.09
C GLY A 99 -14.86 8.64 -4.82
N LEU A 100 -13.81 9.47 -4.90
CA LEU A 100 -12.43 9.03 -4.73
C LEU A 100 -12.07 8.79 -3.26
N HIS A 101 -11.23 7.80 -3.05
CA HIS A 101 -10.45 7.66 -1.85
C HIS A 101 -9.46 8.83 -1.71
N TRP A 102 -9.31 9.33 -0.50
CA TRP A 102 -8.51 10.53 -0.22
C TRP A 102 -7.01 10.37 -0.53
N LYS A 103 -6.50 9.12 -0.57
CA LYS A 103 -5.12 8.84 -0.98
C LYS A 103 -4.91 8.93 -2.49
N THR A 104 -5.94 8.70 -3.31
CA THR A 104 -5.83 8.42 -4.75
C THR A 104 -5.04 9.48 -5.50
N ARG A 105 -5.39 10.76 -5.32
CA ARG A 105 -4.74 11.86 -6.02
C ARG A 105 -3.32 12.11 -5.55
N THR A 106 -3.10 12.00 -4.24
CA THR A 106 -1.76 12.16 -3.64
C THR A 106 -0.82 11.08 -4.16
N LEU A 107 -1.27 9.82 -4.26
CA LEU A 107 -0.45 8.73 -4.78
C LEU A 107 -0.16 8.87 -6.28
N ALA A 108 -1.16 9.26 -7.08
CA ALA A 108 -0.95 9.53 -8.50
C ALA A 108 0.05 10.68 -8.72
N ALA A 109 -0.03 11.75 -7.92
CA ALA A 109 0.91 12.85 -7.96
C ALA A 109 2.31 12.45 -7.47
N TRP A 110 2.40 11.66 -6.39
CA TRP A 110 3.67 11.16 -5.84
C TRP A 110 4.41 10.29 -6.84
N ALA A 111 3.68 9.46 -7.59
CA ALA A 111 4.25 8.62 -8.63
C ALA A 111 4.94 9.43 -9.74
N ASP A 112 4.57 10.71 -9.93
CA ASP A 112 5.19 11.64 -10.88
C ASP A 112 5.35 11.02 -12.29
N GLY A 113 4.30 10.37 -12.77
CA GLY A 113 4.28 9.70 -14.06
C GLY A 113 5.03 8.36 -14.12
N ARG A 114 5.59 7.84 -13.02
CA ARG A 114 6.14 6.47 -12.96
C ARG A 114 5.02 5.43 -12.93
N PRO A 115 5.23 4.22 -13.50
CA PRO A 115 4.32 3.11 -13.28
C PRO A 115 4.24 2.78 -11.79
N PHE A 116 3.05 2.46 -11.28
CA PHE A 116 2.90 2.11 -9.87
C PHE A 116 1.85 1.04 -9.61
N ILE A 117 2.02 0.37 -8.47
CA ILE A 117 0.98 -0.44 -7.82
C ILE A 117 0.56 0.27 -6.54
N TRP A 118 -0.74 0.33 -6.25
CA TRP A 118 -1.28 0.70 -4.95
C TRP A 118 -1.98 -0.50 -4.33
N VAL A 119 -1.51 -0.94 -3.16
CA VAL A 119 -2.05 -2.08 -2.40
C VAL A 119 -2.69 -1.56 -1.11
N ASP A 120 -4.01 -1.67 -1.03
CA ASP A 120 -4.85 -1.12 0.04
C ASP A 120 -6.23 -1.78 0.00
N ASP A 121 -6.96 -1.88 1.11
CA ASP A 121 -8.27 -2.52 1.17
C ASP A 121 -9.45 -1.57 0.90
N GLU A 122 -9.22 -0.26 1.03
CA GLU A 122 -10.23 0.80 0.86
C GLU A 122 -10.39 1.24 -0.60
N ILE A 123 -9.57 0.72 -1.52
CA ILE A 123 -9.66 0.99 -2.96
C ILE A 123 -11.06 0.70 -3.51
N THR A 124 -11.59 1.62 -4.29
CA THR A 124 -12.88 1.49 -4.97
C THR A 124 -12.74 1.42 -6.50
N ASP A 125 -13.84 1.14 -7.19
CA ASP A 125 -13.90 1.18 -8.65
C ASP A 125 -13.73 2.63 -9.17
N ALA A 126 -14.20 3.63 -8.42
CA ALA A 126 -14.03 5.03 -8.76
C ALA A 126 -12.55 5.44 -8.79
N ASP A 127 -11.74 4.91 -7.87
CA ASP A 127 -10.29 5.15 -7.85
C ASP A 127 -9.61 4.54 -9.08
N GLN A 128 -9.99 3.32 -9.45
CA GLN A 128 -9.48 2.63 -10.63
C GLN A 128 -9.81 3.38 -11.92
N ASP A 129 -11.07 3.80 -12.07
CA ASP A 129 -11.54 4.56 -13.23
C ASP A 129 -10.84 5.92 -13.32
N TRP A 130 -10.67 6.61 -12.19
CA TRP A 130 -9.99 7.90 -12.16
C TRP A 130 -8.51 7.77 -12.50
N VAL A 131 -7.78 6.85 -11.87
CA VAL A 131 -6.35 6.65 -12.13
C VAL A 131 -6.09 6.21 -13.57
N SER A 132 -6.88 5.28 -14.10
CA SER A 132 -6.72 4.83 -15.49
C SER A 132 -6.97 5.93 -16.52
N THR A 133 -7.77 6.94 -16.17
CA THR A 133 -8.05 8.09 -17.03
C THR A 133 -6.99 9.19 -16.92
N HIS A 134 -6.43 9.42 -15.72
CA HIS A 134 -5.61 10.59 -15.42
C HIS A 134 -4.11 10.31 -15.30
N HIS A 135 -3.70 9.07 -14.99
CA HIS A 135 -2.29 8.72 -14.85
C HIS A 135 -1.71 8.27 -16.21
N PRO A 136 -0.62 8.88 -16.71
CA PRO A 136 -0.15 8.66 -18.08
C PRO A 136 0.56 7.32 -18.31
N THR A 137 0.94 6.61 -17.25
CA THR A 137 1.66 5.33 -17.30
C THR A 137 0.86 4.21 -16.65
N PRO A 138 1.24 2.94 -16.85
CA PRO A 138 0.50 1.82 -16.27
C PRO A 138 0.41 1.96 -14.74
N ALA A 139 -0.80 1.83 -14.21
CA ALA A 139 -1.06 1.75 -12.78
C ALA A 139 -1.96 0.56 -12.46
N LEU A 140 -1.62 -0.16 -11.38
CA LEU A 140 -2.46 -1.22 -10.82
C LEU A 140 -2.95 -0.80 -9.45
N LEU A 141 -4.27 -0.70 -9.29
CA LEU A 141 -4.92 -0.50 -8.00
C LEU A 141 -5.40 -1.87 -7.51
N HIS A 142 -4.63 -2.48 -6.60
CA HIS A 142 -4.84 -3.86 -6.16
C HIS A 142 -5.53 -3.89 -4.79
N ARG A 143 -6.86 -4.02 -4.82
CA ARG A 143 -7.68 -4.05 -3.62
C ARG A 143 -7.48 -5.34 -2.83
N ILE A 144 -7.13 -5.22 -1.55
CA ILE A 144 -7.02 -6.36 -0.63
C ILE A 144 -8.32 -6.59 0.13
N ALA A 145 -8.67 -7.86 0.34
CA ALA A 145 -9.73 -8.18 1.30
C ALA A 145 -9.19 -7.96 2.72
N SER A 146 -9.70 -6.92 3.39
CA SER A 146 -9.20 -6.42 4.66
C SER A 146 -9.13 -7.48 5.77
N SER A 147 -9.97 -8.51 5.72
CA SER A 147 -9.99 -9.61 6.70
C SER A 147 -8.96 -10.73 6.46
N ARG A 148 -8.30 -10.73 5.30
CA ARG A 148 -7.35 -11.77 4.88
C ARG A 148 -5.93 -11.26 4.75
N GLY A 149 -5.77 -9.99 4.40
CA GLY A 149 -4.48 -9.41 4.08
C GLY A 149 -3.90 -9.98 2.79
N LEU A 150 -2.63 -9.69 2.54
CA LEU A 150 -1.91 -10.13 1.34
C LEU A 150 -1.78 -11.66 1.28
N THR A 151 -2.35 -12.25 0.23
CA THR A 151 -2.36 -13.70 -0.02
C THR A 151 -1.40 -14.11 -1.15
N ASN A 152 -1.28 -15.41 -1.38
CA ASN A 152 -0.45 -15.92 -2.48
C ASN A 152 -0.97 -15.51 -3.85
N GLU A 153 -2.28 -15.48 -3.99
CA GLU A 153 -3.00 -15.06 -5.18
C GLU A 153 -2.71 -13.58 -5.46
N ASP A 154 -2.71 -12.73 -4.43
CA ASP A 154 -2.37 -11.30 -4.58
C ASP A 154 -0.94 -11.13 -5.09
N PHE A 155 0.04 -11.79 -4.47
CA PHE A 155 1.43 -11.74 -4.95
C PHE A 155 1.59 -12.25 -6.39
N ALA A 156 0.80 -13.24 -6.82
CA ALA A 156 0.83 -13.70 -8.20
C ALA A 156 0.39 -12.60 -9.18
N VAL A 157 -0.65 -11.84 -8.83
CA VAL A 157 -1.11 -10.67 -9.60
C VAL A 157 -0.03 -9.58 -9.64
N LEU A 158 0.55 -9.23 -8.48
CA LEU A 158 1.61 -8.22 -8.39
C LEU A 158 2.82 -8.58 -9.27
N VAL A 159 3.28 -9.83 -9.20
CA VAL A 159 4.41 -10.33 -9.98
C VAL A 159 4.09 -10.35 -11.48
N GLN A 160 2.88 -10.75 -11.86
CA GLN A 160 2.48 -10.76 -13.26
C GLN A 160 2.48 -9.35 -13.84
N TRP A 161 1.95 -8.38 -13.10
CA TRP A 161 1.91 -6.99 -13.53
C TRP A 161 3.32 -6.39 -13.66
N LEU A 162 4.18 -6.61 -12.65
CA LEU A 162 5.57 -6.10 -12.65
C LEU A 162 6.46 -6.69 -13.76
N ARG A 163 6.08 -7.84 -14.34
CA ARG A 163 6.78 -8.43 -15.49
C ARG A 163 6.32 -7.86 -16.83
N ALA A 164 5.15 -7.23 -16.86
CA ALA A 164 4.54 -6.69 -18.07
C ALA A 164 4.71 -5.17 -18.20
N ALA A 165 4.97 -4.49 -17.08
CA ALA A 165 5.34 -3.07 -17.01
C ALA A 165 6.79 -2.85 -17.46
#